data_AF-A0A378II93-F1
#
_entry.id   AF-A0A378II93-F1
#
_cell.length_a   1.000
_cell.length_b   1.000
_cell.length_c   1.000
_cell.angle_alpha   90.00
_cell.angle_beta   90.00
_cell.angle_gamma   90.00
#
_symmetry.space_group_name_H-M   'P 1'
#
loop_
_entity.id
_entity.type
_entity.pdbx_description
1 polymer ?
#
loop_
_entity_poly.entity_id
_entity_poly.type
_entity_poly.pdbx_seq_one_letter_code
_entity_poly.pdbx_strand_id
1 'polypeptide(L)'
;MKKLYAIVSPAYTAVGDSLKDLSSFVINPFHQILYEQVCGYSLGHEVIFFDNLEDAQKNMDVGIRGSKTDSKATAQKAIIELEADDEEKITGVCKLHTAKVRKLYEQAEQERFFTAVRIPVWEEQAVDAAKDLTEGALEELNKQYQESKKTATNSSIVKNEV
;
A
#
# COMPACT_ATOMS: atom_id res chain seq x y z
N MET A 1 -18.83 -13.18 -0.28
CA MET A 1 -18.03 -11.93 -0.30
C MET A 1 -16.90 -12.02 0.71
N LYS A 2 -15.68 -12.06 0.20
CA LYS A 2 -14.42 -12.17 0.94
C LYS A 2 -13.71 -10.81 0.91
N LYS A 3 -12.95 -10.49 1.97
CA LYS A 3 -12.06 -9.32 1.98
C LYS A 3 -10.65 -9.72 1.54
N LEU A 4 -10.00 -8.81 0.82
CA LEU A 4 -8.61 -8.89 0.42
C LEU A 4 -7.95 -7.55 0.69
N TYR A 5 -6.64 -7.55 0.93
CA TYR A 5 -5.88 -6.34 1.16
C TYR A 5 -4.74 -6.24 0.14
N ALA A 6 -4.55 -5.07 -0.45
CA ALA A 6 -3.50 -4.82 -1.42
C ALA A 6 -2.59 -3.70 -0.94
N ILE A 7 -1.30 -3.96 -0.81
CA ILE A 7 -0.30 -2.89 -0.62
C ILE A 7 -0.03 -2.28 -2.00
N VAL A 8 -0.29 -1.00 -2.10
CA VAL A 8 -0.05 -0.18 -3.30
C VAL A 8 0.97 0.90 -3.00
N SER A 9 1.84 1.19 -3.96
CA SER A 9 2.82 2.27 -3.86
C SER A 9 2.42 3.39 -4.82
N PRO A 10 2.43 4.67 -4.42
CA PRO A 10 2.05 5.75 -5.32
C PRO A 10 3.04 5.85 -6.50
N ALA A 11 2.52 6.23 -7.67
CA ALA A 11 3.33 6.42 -8.88
C ALA A 11 4.40 7.50 -8.72
N TYR A 12 4.11 8.54 -7.94
CA TYR A 12 5.04 9.61 -7.62
C TYR A 12 5.36 9.56 -6.13
N THR A 13 6.60 9.23 -5.82
CA THR A 13 7.12 9.36 -4.46
C THR A 13 7.63 10.79 -4.29
N ALA A 14 7.14 11.51 -3.28
CA ALA A 14 7.63 12.86 -2.95
C ALA A 14 9.02 12.77 -2.29
N VAL A 15 10.00 12.25 -3.02
CA VAL A 15 11.42 12.25 -2.67
C VAL A 15 12.10 13.29 -3.54
N GLY A 16 11.70 14.56 -3.37
CA GLY A 16 12.26 15.70 -4.08
C GLY A 16 12.24 16.96 -3.20
N ASP A 17 13.41 17.53 -2.90
CA ASP A 17 13.59 18.73 -2.07
C ASP A 17 13.27 20.05 -2.82
N SER A 18 12.26 20.11 -3.70
CA SER A 18 12.04 21.30 -4.54
C SER A 18 10.61 21.84 -4.59
N LEU A 19 10.50 23.17 -4.42
CA LEU A 19 9.29 23.99 -4.50
C LEU A 19 8.62 24.03 -5.90
N LYS A 20 9.21 23.39 -6.92
CA LYS A 20 8.74 23.46 -8.31
C LYS A 20 7.65 22.44 -8.68
N ASP A 21 7.36 21.45 -7.82
CA ASP A 21 6.34 20.42 -8.08
C ASP A 21 4.89 20.85 -7.72
N LEU A 22 4.69 22.09 -7.28
CA LEU A 22 3.40 22.57 -6.76
C LEU A 22 2.41 23.07 -7.84
N SER A 23 2.83 23.31 -9.09
CA SER A 23 2.01 24.07 -10.05
C SER A 23 1.10 23.26 -10.98
N SER A 24 1.00 21.93 -10.84
CA SER A 24 0.17 21.07 -11.71
C SER A 24 -1.14 20.56 -11.08
N PHE A 25 -1.44 20.89 -9.82
CA PHE A 25 -2.56 20.29 -9.08
C PHE A 25 -3.77 21.24 -8.98
N VAL A 26 -4.61 21.27 -10.02
CA VAL A 26 -6.00 21.79 -9.92
C VAL A 26 -7.01 20.68 -10.21
N ILE A 27 -6.77 19.54 -9.59
CA ILE A 27 -7.74 18.47 -9.31
C ILE A 27 -7.61 18.21 -7.81
N ASN A 28 -8.70 17.92 -7.11
CA ASN A 28 -8.68 17.70 -5.66
C ASN A 28 -7.54 16.71 -5.32
N PRO A 29 -6.47 17.14 -4.61
CA PRO A 29 -5.28 16.32 -4.40
C PRO A 29 -5.63 15.00 -3.70
N PHE A 30 -6.73 14.94 -2.95
CA PHE A 30 -7.23 13.70 -2.38
C PHE A 30 -7.71 12.70 -3.43
N HIS A 31 -8.43 13.14 -4.46
CA HIS A 31 -8.91 12.25 -5.54
C HIS A 31 -7.74 11.81 -6.42
N GLN A 32 -6.75 12.67 -6.66
CA GLN A 32 -5.57 12.29 -7.42
C GLN A 32 -4.67 11.32 -6.63
N ILE A 33 -4.51 11.51 -5.31
CA ILE A 33 -3.79 10.57 -4.45
C ILE A 33 -4.52 9.22 -4.36
N LEU A 34 -5.84 9.23 -4.17
CA LEU A 34 -6.67 8.01 -4.19
C LEU A 34 -6.61 7.33 -5.56
N TYR A 35 -6.72 8.08 -6.66
CA TYR A 35 -6.57 7.56 -8.02
C TYR A 35 -5.18 6.96 -8.27
N GLU A 36 -4.09 7.63 -7.89
CA GLU A 36 -2.74 7.11 -8.08
C GLU A 36 -2.54 5.85 -7.23
N GLN A 37 -2.99 5.86 -5.97
CA GLN A 37 -2.88 4.71 -5.09
C GLN A 37 -3.75 3.52 -5.56
N VAL A 38 -4.95 3.78 -6.09
CA VAL A 38 -5.92 2.71 -6.43
C VAL A 38 -5.90 2.31 -7.91
N CYS A 39 -5.48 3.20 -8.83
CA CYS A 39 -5.77 3.07 -10.26
C CYS A 39 -4.64 3.50 -11.23
N GLY A 40 -3.72 4.41 -10.85
CA GLY A 40 -2.90 5.16 -11.83
C GLY A 40 -1.39 5.09 -11.62
N TYR A 41 -0.67 4.49 -12.58
CA TYR A 41 0.80 4.38 -12.72
C TYR A 41 1.58 3.57 -11.66
N SER A 42 1.00 3.37 -10.49
CA SER A 42 1.50 2.50 -9.41
C SER A 42 1.64 1.02 -9.79
N LEU A 43 1.00 0.64 -10.89
CA LEU A 43 0.97 -0.72 -11.42
C LEU A 43 2.24 -1.07 -12.21
N GLY A 44 3.13 -0.10 -12.44
CA GLY A 44 4.52 -0.35 -12.80
C GLY A 44 5.39 -0.80 -11.61
N HIS A 45 4.84 -0.75 -10.39
CA HIS A 45 5.43 -1.28 -9.17
C HIS A 45 4.63 -2.48 -8.67
N GLU A 46 5.29 -3.35 -7.91
CA GLU A 46 4.71 -4.59 -7.37
C GLU A 46 3.56 -4.30 -6.39
N VAL A 47 2.35 -4.76 -6.74
CA VAL A 47 1.21 -4.83 -5.80
C VAL A 47 1.27 -6.15 -5.06
N ILE A 48 1.23 -6.09 -3.73
CA ILE A 48 1.32 -7.27 -2.87
C ILE A 48 -0.03 -7.50 -2.21
N PHE A 49 -0.60 -8.68 -2.41
CA PHE A 49 -1.91 -9.05 -1.90
C PHE A 49 -1.81 -9.89 -0.62
N PHE A 50 -2.76 -9.66 0.29
CA PHE A 50 -2.87 -10.35 1.58
C PHE A 50 -4.32 -10.71 1.84
N ASP A 51 -4.54 -11.84 2.51
CA ASP A 51 -5.88 -12.27 2.95
C ASP A 51 -6.35 -11.56 4.22
N ASN A 52 -5.44 -10.93 4.97
CA ASN A 52 -5.77 -10.23 6.21
C ASN A 52 -5.00 -8.89 6.33
N LEU A 53 -5.61 -7.96 7.06
CA LEU A 53 -5.08 -6.60 7.24
C LEU A 53 -3.81 -6.62 8.08
N GLU A 54 -3.77 -7.48 9.10
CA GLU A 54 -2.67 -7.57 10.05
C GLU A 54 -1.34 -7.93 9.37
N ASP A 55 -1.36 -8.86 8.41
CA ASP A 55 -0.18 -9.27 7.65
C ASP A 55 0.27 -8.17 6.68
N ALA A 56 -0.68 -7.46 6.05
CA ALA A 56 -0.37 -6.30 5.23
C ALA A 56 0.28 -5.18 6.05
N GLN A 57 -0.27 -4.88 7.23
CA GLN A 57 0.30 -3.91 8.16
C GLN A 57 1.68 -4.35 8.66
N LYS A 58 1.83 -5.63 9.04
CA LYS A 58 3.11 -6.19 9.49
C LYS A 58 4.18 -6.10 8.40
N ASN A 59 3.82 -6.33 7.14
CA ASN A 59 4.74 -6.16 6.01
C ASN A 59 5.26 -4.71 5.91
N MET A 60 4.37 -3.72 6.05
CA MET A 60 4.75 -2.30 6.04
C MET A 60 5.51 -1.87 7.31
N ASP A 61 5.15 -2.40 8.49
CA ASP A 61 5.79 -2.10 9.76
C ASP A 61 7.30 -2.33 9.73
N VAL A 62 7.76 -3.39 9.06
CA VAL A 62 9.19 -3.70 8.89
C VAL A 62 9.91 -2.56 8.18
N GLY A 63 9.33 -2.04 7.09
CA GLY A 63 9.90 -0.91 6.36
C GLY A 63 9.84 0.40 7.16
N ILE A 64 8.73 0.64 7.87
CA ILE A 64 8.53 1.84 8.70
C ILE A 64 9.53 1.90 9.86
N ARG A 65 9.84 0.77 10.49
CA ARG A 65 10.80 0.65 11.59
C ARG A 65 12.26 0.64 11.12
N GLY A 66 12.50 0.53 9.81
CA GLY A 66 13.82 0.55 9.20
C GLY A 66 14.53 1.91 9.20
N SER A 67 15.37 2.14 8.19
CA SER A 67 16.10 3.41 8.07
C SER A 67 15.15 4.61 7.87
N LYS A 68 15.65 5.84 8.02
CA LYS A 68 14.84 7.04 7.77
C LYS A 68 14.26 7.07 6.35
N THR A 69 15.05 6.63 5.37
CA THR A 69 14.67 6.61 3.95
C THR A 69 13.62 5.54 3.70
N ASP A 70 13.86 4.33 4.20
CA ASP A 70 12.89 3.21 4.07
C ASP A 70 11.57 3.58 4.72
N SER A 71 11.63 4.17 5.93
CA SER A 71 10.44 4.58 6.66
C SER A 71 9.59 5.59 5.91
N LYS A 72 10.22 6.59 5.27
CA LYS A 72 9.51 7.56 4.43
C LYS A 72 8.92 6.92 3.19
N ALA A 73 9.68 6.05 2.51
CA ALA A 73 9.22 5.38 1.30
C ALA A 73 8.06 4.42 1.59
N THR A 74 8.14 3.65 2.67
CA THR A 74 7.07 2.73 3.08
C THR A 74 5.83 3.48 3.54
N ALA A 75 5.97 4.61 4.26
CA ALA A 75 4.81 5.41 4.71
C ALA A 75 4.06 6.12 3.59
N GLN A 76 4.64 6.21 2.38
CA GLN A 76 3.93 6.72 1.19
C GLN A 76 3.02 5.66 0.56
N LYS A 77 3.23 4.37 0.87
CA LYS A 77 2.36 3.27 0.44
C LYS A 77 1.03 3.30 1.20
N ALA A 78 0.03 2.64 0.63
CA ALA A 78 -1.25 2.42 1.27
C ALA A 78 -1.65 0.95 1.21
N ILE A 79 -2.51 0.53 2.15
CA ILE A 79 -3.22 -0.75 2.08
C ILE A 79 -4.64 -0.45 1.65
N ILE A 80 -5.09 -1.06 0.57
CA ILE A 80 -6.47 -0.96 0.12
C ILE A 80 -7.23 -2.19 0.61
N GLU A 81 -8.35 -2.00 1.29
CA GLU A 81 -9.34 -3.04 1.58
C GLU A 81 -10.25 -3.22 0.36
N LEU A 82 -10.28 -4.44 -0.15
CA LEU A 82 -10.96 -4.85 -1.38
C LEU A 82 -12.05 -5.88 -1.05
N GLU A 83 -13.14 -5.81 -1.79
CA GLU A 83 -14.18 -6.85 -1.80
C GLU A 83 -13.97 -7.78 -2.97
N ALA A 84 -13.96 -9.09 -2.70
CA ALA A 84 -13.95 -10.13 -3.70
C ALA A 84 -15.20 -11.00 -3.62
N ASP A 85 -15.73 -11.40 -4.78
CA ASP A 85 -16.78 -12.41 -4.84
C ASP A 85 -16.23 -13.82 -4.60
N ASP A 86 -17.12 -14.80 -4.64
CA ASP A 86 -16.78 -16.20 -4.41
C ASP A 86 -15.99 -16.83 -5.59
N GLU A 87 -15.91 -16.13 -6.73
CA GLU A 87 -15.06 -16.46 -7.88
C GLU A 87 -13.67 -15.79 -7.78
N GLU A 88 -13.35 -15.18 -6.64
CA GLU A 88 -12.12 -14.43 -6.40
C GLU A 88 -11.90 -13.27 -7.39
N LYS A 89 -12.99 -12.66 -7.85
CA LYS A 89 -12.95 -11.43 -8.62
C LYS A 89 -13.16 -10.24 -7.68
N ILE A 90 -12.29 -9.24 -7.78
CA ILE A 90 -12.43 -7.99 -7.03
C ILE A 90 -13.63 -7.23 -7.58
N THR A 91 -14.61 -6.98 -6.72
CA THR A 91 -15.89 -6.35 -7.06
C THR A 91 -16.03 -4.94 -6.49
N GLY A 92 -15.18 -4.56 -5.54
CA GLY A 92 -15.21 -3.23 -4.94
C GLY A 92 -13.97 -2.87 -4.13
N VAL A 93 -13.90 -1.58 -3.78
CA VAL A 93 -12.90 -0.99 -2.89
C VAL A 93 -13.64 -0.36 -1.72
N CYS A 94 -13.27 -0.71 -0.49
CA CYS A 94 -14.02 -0.34 0.71
C CYS A 94 -13.30 0.74 1.52
N LYS A 95 -12.02 0.52 1.80
CA LYS A 95 -11.22 1.37 2.68
C LYS A 95 -9.81 1.54 2.17
N LEU A 96 -9.22 2.66 2.53
CA LEU A 96 -7.81 2.93 2.42
C LEU A 96 -7.22 3.01 3.83
N HIS A 97 -6.12 2.30 4.07
CA HIS A 97 -5.33 2.40 5.28
C HIS A 97 -3.97 3.00 4.94
N THR A 98 -3.62 4.11 5.58
CA THR A 98 -2.33 4.79 5.40
C THR A 98 -1.60 4.89 6.73
N ALA A 99 -0.27 4.95 6.70
CA ALA A 99 0.54 5.04 7.91
C ALA A 99 1.22 6.40 8.00
N LYS A 100 0.98 7.11 9.11
CA LYS A 100 1.85 8.22 9.53
C LYS A 100 2.99 7.67 10.37
N VAL A 101 4.20 8.19 10.15
CA VAL A 101 5.37 7.79 10.93
C VAL A 101 5.45 8.65 12.19
N ARG A 102 5.35 8.01 13.35
CA ARG A 102 5.63 8.65 14.65
C ARG A 102 7.01 8.20 15.13
N LYS A 103 7.81 9.17 15.57
CA LYS A 103 9.11 8.92 16.20
C LYS A 103 8.92 8.81 17.71
N LEU A 104 9.33 7.68 18.27
CA LEU A 104 9.43 7.45 19.71
C LEU A 104 10.90 7.27 20.10
N TYR A 105 11.17 7.35 21.39
CA TYR A 105 12.49 7.13 21.96
C TYR A 105 12.37 5.98 22.95
N GLU A 106 12.98 4.85 22.63
CA GLU A 106 12.99 3.66 23.48
C GLU A 106 14.37 3.53 24.13
N GLN A 107 14.40 3.06 25.38
CA GLN A 107 15.66 2.83 26.07
C GLN A 107 16.37 1.63 25.42
N ALA A 108 17.62 1.80 25.00
CA ALA A 108 18.38 0.70 24.43
C ALA A 108 18.59 -0.40 25.50
N GLU A 109 18.42 -1.68 25.12
CA GLU A 109 18.48 -2.82 26.06
C GLU A 109 19.78 -2.89 26.87
N GLN A 110 20.87 -2.28 26.39
CA GLN A 110 22.21 -2.39 26.97
C GLN A 110 22.89 -1.05 27.33
N GLU A 111 22.26 0.11 27.14
CA GLU A 111 22.93 1.39 27.38
C GLU A 111 22.06 2.47 28.06
N ARG A 112 22.71 3.47 28.68
CA ARG A 112 22.08 4.66 29.28
C ARG A 112 21.54 5.66 28.24
N PHE A 113 21.34 5.24 26.99
CA PHE A 113 20.92 6.09 25.87
C PHE A 113 19.57 5.65 25.30
N PHE A 114 18.85 6.61 24.73
CA PHE A 114 17.58 6.38 24.04
C PHE A 114 17.80 6.26 22.54
N THR A 115 17.26 5.21 21.94
CA THR A 115 17.26 5.02 20.49
C THR A 115 15.96 5.53 19.91
N ALA A 116 16.06 6.27 18.82
CA ALA A 116 14.89 6.71 18.07
C ALA A 116 14.28 5.55 17.28
N VAL A 117 13.06 5.17 17.62
CA VAL A 117 12.27 4.15 16.93
C VAL A 117 11.16 4.85 16.14
N ARG A 118 10.91 4.38 14.92
CA ARG A 118 9.81 4.85 14.08
C ARG A 118 8.70 3.83 14.13
N ILE A 119 7.50 4.26 14.51
CA ILE A 119 6.33 3.41 14.56
C ILE A 119 5.25 3.94 13.60
N PRO A 120 4.47 3.05 12.98
CA PRO A 120 3.30 3.46 12.23
C PRO A 120 2.19 3.91 13.17
N VAL A 121 1.46 4.94 12.75
CA VAL A 121 0.15 5.31 13.25
C VAL A 121 -0.79 5.20 12.08
N TRP A 122 -1.64 4.18 12.12
CA TRP A 122 -2.56 3.85 11.04
C TRP A 122 -3.77 4.77 11.04
N GLU A 123 -4.14 5.25 9.86
CA GLU A 123 -5.35 6.01 9.60
C GLU A 123 -6.20 5.25 8.59
N GLU A 124 -7.50 5.20 8.86
CA GLU A 124 -8.48 4.58 7.97
C GLU A 124 -9.34 5.64 7.30
N GLN A 125 -9.59 5.46 6.02
CA GLN A 125 -10.50 6.29 5.24
C GLN A 125 -11.44 5.39 4.43
N ALA A 126 -12.74 5.66 4.51
CA ALA A 126 -13.72 4.99 3.66
C ALA A 126 -13.59 5.50 2.21
N VAL A 127 -13.75 4.60 1.25
CA VAL A 127 -13.69 4.90 -0.18
C VAL A 127 -15.11 4.84 -0.76
N ASP A 128 -15.54 5.90 -1.43
CA ASP A 128 -16.76 5.91 -2.25
C ASP A 128 -16.39 5.54 -3.68
N ALA A 129 -16.61 4.27 -4.03
CA ALA A 129 -16.24 3.73 -5.34
C ALA A 129 -16.78 4.55 -6.53
N ALA A 130 -17.92 5.23 -6.38
CA ALA A 130 -18.52 6.02 -7.45
C ALA A 130 -17.84 7.40 -7.66
N LYS A 131 -17.09 7.89 -6.66
CA LYS A 131 -16.45 9.22 -6.69
C LYS A 131 -14.93 9.15 -6.69
N ASP A 132 -14.39 8.18 -5.98
CA ASP A 132 -12.96 8.08 -5.69
C ASP A 132 -12.22 7.14 -6.66
N LEU A 133 -12.95 6.24 -7.35
CA LEU A 133 -12.37 5.38 -8.38
C LEU A 133 -12.56 6.00 -9.75
N THR A 134 -11.51 5.94 -10.56
CA THR A 134 -11.61 6.22 -11.98
C THR A 134 -12.07 5.01 -12.76
N GLU A 135 -12.57 5.25 -13.96
CA GLU A 135 -12.82 4.21 -14.96
C GLU A 135 -11.55 3.37 -15.20
N GLY A 136 -11.69 2.03 -15.24
CA GLY A 136 -10.58 1.09 -15.49
C GLY A 136 -9.80 0.64 -14.26
N ALA A 137 -10.01 1.28 -13.11
CA ALA A 137 -9.30 0.98 -11.86
C ALA A 137 -9.49 -0.45 -11.38
N LEU A 138 -10.75 -0.87 -11.34
CA LEU A 138 -11.16 -2.17 -10.80
C LEU A 138 -10.72 -3.30 -11.74
N GLU A 139 -10.75 -3.05 -13.05
CA GLU A 139 -10.28 -3.99 -14.07
C GLU A 139 -8.78 -4.28 -13.93
N GLU A 140 -7.98 -3.24 -13.71
CA GLU A 140 -6.54 -3.38 -13.60
C GLU A 140 -6.10 -3.99 -12.25
N LEU A 141 -6.77 -3.63 -11.14
CA LEU A 141 -6.60 -4.35 -9.86
C LEU A 141 -6.91 -5.84 -9.99
N ASN A 142 -8.00 -6.18 -10.69
CA ASN A 142 -8.34 -7.57 -10.99
C ASN A 142 -7.23 -8.26 -11.77
N LYS A 143 -6.72 -7.62 -12.83
CA LYS A 143 -5.65 -8.19 -13.66
C LYS A 143 -4.41 -8.50 -12.82
N GLN A 144 -3.94 -7.56 -12.00
CA GLN A 144 -2.78 -7.78 -11.14
C GLN A 144 -3.01 -8.89 -10.10
N TYR A 145 -4.20 -8.94 -9.52
CA TYR A 145 -4.54 -9.99 -8.58
C TYR A 145 -4.48 -11.37 -9.24
N GLN A 146 -5.06 -11.53 -10.44
CA GLN A 146 -4.98 -12.80 -11.16
C GLN A 146 -3.55 -13.15 -11.60
N GLU A 147 -2.73 -12.18 -11.99
CA GLU A 147 -1.30 -12.38 -12.32
C GLU A 147 -0.47 -12.81 -11.11
N SER A 148 -0.71 -12.23 -9.93
CA SER A 148 -0.03 -12.61 -8.68
C SER A 148 -0.31 -14.07 -8.31
N LYS A 149 -1.55 -14.53 -8.49
CA LYS A 149 -1.93 -15.93 -8.25
C LYS A 149 -1.22 -16.89 -9.20
N LYS A 150 -1.14 -16.57 -10.50
CA LYS A 150 -0.41 -17.38 -11.49
C LYS A 150 1.07 -17.52 -11.12
N THR A 151 1.69 -16.42 -10.68
CA THR A 151 3.10 -16.41 -10.26
C THR A 151 3.32 -17.26 -9.00
N ALA A 152 2.39 -17.21 -8.04
CA ALA A 152 2.43 -18.06 -6.85
C ALA A 152 2.30 -19.56 -7.21
N THR A 153 1.36 -19.91 -8.10
CA THR A 153 1.15 -21.29 -8.56
C THR A 153 2.38 -21.85 -9.29
N ASN A 154 2.97 -21.08 -10.21
CA ASN A 154 4.18 -21.50 -10.92
C ASN A 154 5.39 -21.65 -9.97
N SER A 155 5.52 -20.78 -8.97
CA SER A 155 6.59 -20.87 -7.96
C SER A 155 6.45 -22.09 -7.03
N SER A 156 5.21 -22.54 -6.77
CA SER A 156 4.96 -23.77 -5.99
C SER A 156 5.18 -25.05 -6.79
N ILE A 157 5.02 -25.03 -8.12
CA ILE A 157 5.28 -26.19 -8.98
C ILE A 157 6.80 -26.45 -9.08
N VAL A 158 7.61 -25.41 -9.25
CA VAL A 158 9.07 -25.54 -9.37
C VAL A 158 9.74 -26.03 -8.07
N LYS A 159 9.16 -25.75 -6.90
CA LYS A 159 9.69 -26.22 -5.60
C LYS A 159 9.44 -27.71 -5.32
N ASN A 160 8.57 -28.37 -6.09
CA ASN A 160 8.23 -29.78 -5.90
C ASN A 160 8.96 -30.73 -6.87
N GLU A 161 9.89 -30.23 -7.69
CA GLU A 161 10.67 -31.04 -8.65
C GLU A 161 12.17 -31.20 -8.28
N VAL A 162 12.54 -31.02 -7.00
CA VAL A 162 13.91 -31.28 -6.52
C VAL A 162 13.94 -32.33 -5.42
#